data_AF-A0A7L3GMN3-F1
#
_entry.id   AF-A0A7L3GMN3-F1
#
_cell.length_a   1.000
_cell.length_b   1.000
_cell.length_c   1.000
_cell.angle_alpha   90.00
_cell.angle_beta   90.00
_cell.angle_gamma   90.00
#
_symmetry.space_group_name_H-M   'P 1'
#
loop_
_entity.id
_entity.type
_entity.pdbx_description
1 polymer ?
#
loop_
_entity_poly.entity_id
_entity_poly.type
_entity_poly.pdbx_seq_one_letter_code
_entity_poly.pdbx_strand_id
1 'polypeptide(L)' 'SLNHIIWLQAVLEIITCETACALDLLADQATQMQIPVFQHHMVLDYLLAEGGGVCRKL' A
#
# COMPACT_ATOMS: atom_id res chain seq x y z
N SER A 1 -14.18 29.86 -26.56
CA SER A 1 -14.87 30.85 -25.72
C SER A 1 -14.54 30.55 -24.25
N LEU A 2 -14.63 31.55 -23.37
CA LEU A 2 -14.31 31.42 -21.95
C LEU A 2 -15.15 30.34 -21.23
N ASN A 3 -16.41 30.19 -21.63
CA ASN A 3 -17.35 29.23 -21.05
C ASN A 3 -16.88 27.76 -21.21
N HIS A 4 -16.27 27.43 -22.35
CA HIS A 4 -15.73 26.09 -22.57
C HIS A 4 -14.51 25.81 -21.68
N ILE A 5 -13.67 26.83 -21.44
CA ILE A 5 -12.50 26.71 -20.56
C ILE A 5 -12.94 26.48 -19.11
N ILE A 6 -13.93 27.24 -18.63
CA ILE A 6 -14.47 27.09 -17.26
C ILE A 6 -15.06 25.69 -17.07
N TRP A 7 -15.79 25.17 -18.05
CA TRP A 7 -16.34 23.81 -17.99
C TRP A 7 -15.24 22.75 -17.95
N LEU A 8 -14.23 22.85 -18.82
CA LEU A 8 -13.09 21.92 -18.83
C LEU A 8 -12.31 21.95 -17.52
N GLN A 9 -12.13 23.13 -16.93
CA GLN A 9 -11.48 23.30 -15.64
C GLN A 9 -12.24 22.55 -14.53
N ALA A 10 -13.57 22.71 -14.47
CA ALA A 10 -14.40 22.02 -13.47
C ALA A 10 -14.36 20.50 -13.65
N VAL A 11 -14.43 20.01 -14.89
CA VAL A 11 -14.31 18.57 -15.19
C VAL A 11 -12.95 18.03 -14.76
N LEU A 12 -11.87 18.77 -15.05
CA LEU A 12 -10.51 18.37 -14.65
C LEU A 12 -10.36 18.32 -13.14
N GLU A 13 -10.94 19.28 -12.42
CA GLU A 13 -10.90 19.34 -10.97
C GLU A 13 -11.62 18.14 -10.33
N ILE A 14 -12.79 17.77 -10.86
CA ILE A 14 -13.54 16.56 -10.42
C ILE A 14 -12.71 15.30 -10.63
N ILE A 15 -12.18 15.09 -11.85
CA ILE A 15 -11.38 13.90 -12.17
C ILE A 15 -10.15 13.83 -11.28
N THR A 16 -9.48 14.96 -11.07
CA THR A 16 -8.26 15.01 -10.23
C THR A 16 -8.58 14.70 -8.78
N CYS A 17 -9.69 15.22 -8.25
CA CYS A 17 -10.14 14.95 -6.88
C CYS A 17 -10.49 13.46 -6.67
N GLU A 18 -11.27 12.88 -7.57
CA GLU A 18 -11.63 11.46 -7.52
C GLU A 18 -10.40 10.56 -7.65
N THR A 19 -9.47 10.93 -8.54
CA THR A 19 -8.21 10.20 -8.73
C THR A 19 -7.34 10.26 -7.47
N ALA A 20 -7.22 11.42 -6.83
CA ALA A 20 -6.47 11.57 -5.59
C ALA A 20 -7.05 10.68 -4.48
N CYS A 21 -8.38 10.70 -4.29
CA CYS A 21 -9.05 9.86 -3.30
C CYS A 21 -8.82 8.35 -3.55
N ALA A 22 -8.90 7.92 -4.81
CA ALA A 22 -8.62 6.54 -5.18
C ALA A 22 -7.16 6.15 -4.91
N LEU A 23 -6.21 7.05 -5.17
CA LEU A 23 -4.79 6.83 -4.88
C LEU A 23 -4.52 6.76 -3.38
N ASP A 24 -5.15 7.62 -2.58
CA ASP A 24 -5.03 7.58 -1.12
C ASP A 24 -5.54 6.24 -0.56
N LEU A 25 -6.69 5.76 -1.04
CA LEU A 25 -7.22 4.46 -0.64
C LEU A 25 -6.27 3.31 -1.02
N LEU A 26 -5.68 3.36 -2.22
CA LEU A 26 -4.69 2.37 -2.65
C LEU A 26 -3.41 2.44 -1.81
N ALA A 27 -2.95 3.63 -1.44
CA ALA A 27 -1.79 3.82 -0.58
C ALA A 27 -2.03 3.27 0.84
N ASP A 28 -3.22 3.50 1.39
CA ASP A 28 -3.64 2.93 2.67
C ASP A 28 -3.69 1.40 2.60
N GLN A 29 -4.31 0.83 1.57
CA GLN A 29 -4.34 -0.62 1.37
C GLN A 29 -2.95 -1.21 1.20
N ALA A 30 -2.08 -0.56 0.42
CA ALA A 30 -0.70 -1.00 0.22
C ALA A 30 0.09 -0.97 1.54
N THR A 31 -0.11 0.06 2.36
CA THR A 31 0.51 0.17 3.69
C THR A 31 -0.01 -0.91 4.63
N GLN A 32 -1.32 -1.10 4.67
CA GLN A 32 -1.97 -2.12 5.48
C GLN A 32 -1.62 -3.54 5.06
N MET A 33 -1.27 -3.77 3.79
CA MET A 33 -0.80 -5.07 3.33
C MET A 33 0.69 -5.28 3.58
N GLN A 34 1.49 -4.21 3.56
CA GLN A 34 2.92 -4.27 3.89
C GLN A 34 3.16 -4.58 5.37
N ILE A 35 2.40 -3.97 6.30
CA ILE A 35 2.55 -4.19 7.74
C ILE A 35 2.53 -5.69 8.14
N PRO A 36 1.49 -6.48 7.80
CA PRO A 36 1.43 -7.90 8.16
C PRO A 36 2.49 -8.70 7.39
N VAL A 37 2.81 -8.37 6.15
CA VAL A 37 3.89 -9.05 5.40
C VAL A 37 5.24 -8.87 6.10
N PHE A 38 5.58 -7.65 6.52
CA PHE A 38 6.80 -7.39 7.29
C PHE A 38 6.78 -8.08 8.66
N GLN A 39 5.64 -8.07 9.37
CA GLN A 39 5.50 -8.76 10.65
C GLN A 39 5.70 -10.28 10.51
N HIS A 40 5.08 -10.90 9.51
CA HIS A 40 5.24 -12.33 9.23
C HIS A 40 6.68 -12.67 8.84
N HIS A 41 7.32 -11.83 8.04
CA HIS A 41 8.73 -12.02 7.67
C HIS A 41 9.63 -11.98 8.91
N MET A 42 9.46 -10.99 9.79
CA MET A 42 10.25 -10.91 11.03
C MET A 42 10.03 -12.10 11.96
N VAL A 43 8.77 -12.55 12.14
CA VAL A 43 8.48 -13.73 12.97
C VAL A 43 9.07 -15.00 12.35
N LEU A 44 8.98 -15.13 11.03
CA LEU A 44 9.56 -16.26 10.31
C LEU A 44 11.09 -16.26 10.42
N ASP A 45 11.75 -15.12 10.24
CA ASP A 45 13.20 -14.96 10.40
C ASP A 45 13.64 -15.32 11.81
N TYR A 46 12.89 -14.86 12.83
CA TYR A 46 13.13 -15.20 14.23
C TYR A 46 13.01 -16.71 14.47
N LEU A 47 11.92 -17.33 13.99
CA LEU A 47 11.71 -18.78 14.11
C LEU A 47 12.76 -19.60 13.36
N LEU A 48 13.23 -19.14 12.20
CA LEU A 48 14.31 -19.79 11.46
C LEU A 48 15.65 -19.66 12.17
N ALA A 49 15.94 -18.51 12.76
CA ALA A 49 17.15 -18.29 13.57
C ALA A 49 17.16 -19.16 14.84
N GLU A 50 16.01 -19.31 15.52
CA GLU A 50 15.89 -20.21 16.67
C GLU A 50 15.83 -21.70 16.27
N GLY A 51 15.09 -22.02 15.21
CA GLY A 51 14.85 -23.39 14.74
C GLY A 51 16.04 -24.02 14.00
N GLY A 52 16.93 -23.20 13.43
CA GLY A 52 18.19 -23.65 12.82
C GLY A 52 19.16 -24.33 13.79
N GLY A 53 18.96 -24.17 15.10
CA GLY A 53 19.73 -24.86 16.14
C GLY A 53 19.24 -26.27 16.50
N VAL A 54 18.04 -26.68 16.10
CA VAL A 54 17.39 -27.91 16.63
C VAL A 54 17.43 -29.11 15.67
N CYS A 55 18.11 -29.00 14.52
CA CYS A 55 18.52 -30.18 13.75
C CYS A 55 19.94 -30.65 14.12
N ARG A 56 20.18 -30.81 15.43
CA ARG A 56 21.20 -31.76 15.90
C ARG A 56 20.46 -32.89 16.60
N LYS A 57 19.80 -33.72 15.80
CA LYS A 57 19.40 -35.05 16.27
C LYS A 57 20.69 -35.86 16.38
N LEU A 58 20.96 -36.34 17.60
CA LEU A 58 22.02 -37.28 17.97
C LEU A 58 22.17 -38.40 16.94
#